data_AF-A0A935MA94-F1
#
_entry.id   AF-A0A935MA94-F1
#
_cell.length_a   1.000
_cell.length_b   1.000
_cell.length_c   1.000
_cell.angle_alpha   90.00
_cell.angle_beta   90.00
_cell.angle_gamma   90.00
#
_symmetry.space_group_name_H-M   'P 1'
#
loop_
_entity.id
_entity.type
_entity.pdbx_description
1 polymer ?
#
loop_
_entity_poly.entity_id
_entity_poly.type
_entity_poly.pdbx_seq_one_letter_code
_entity_poly.pdbx_strand_id
1 'polypeptide(L)' 'MEVGVTTHENYRQKGLATIACAKLIEICEMQGYSTWWDCAKQNTPSVRLAKKLGYQNEKEYRYAWWEKG' A
#
# COMPACT_ATOMS: atom_id res chain seq x y z
N MET A 1 4.93 -8.96 6.03
CA MET A 1 5.39 -7.56 6.09
C MET A 1 4.29 -6.66 5.56
N GLU A 2 3.92 -5.62 6.30
CA GLU A 2 3.01 -4.60 5.80
C GLU A 2 3.77 -3.63 4.89
N VAL A 3 3.19 -3.26 3.75
CA VAL A 3 3.77 -2.26 2.86
C VAL A 3 3.04 -0.93 3.02
N GLY A 4 3.80 0.13 3.30
CA GLY A 4 3.29 1.50 3.38
C GLY A 4 4.09 2.44 2.49
N VAL A 5 3.43 3.45 1.93
CA VAL A 5 4.08 4.45 1.08
C VAL A 5 3.43 5.82 1.23
N THR A 6 4.26 6.85 1.20
CA THR A 6 3.84 8.24 1.04
C THR A 6 4.63 8.86 -0.10
N THR A 7 3.97 9.63 -0.94
CA THR A 7 4.62 10.40 -2.01
C THR A 7 4.35 11.87 -1.77
N HIS A 8 5.43 12.66 -1.72
CA HIS A 8 5.37 14.11 -1.63
C HIS A 8 4.46 14.67 -2.75
N GLU A 9 3.62 15.64 -2.43
CA GLU A 9 2.55 16.12 -3.30
C GLU A 9 3.02 16.56 -4.70
N ASN A 10 4.11 17.33 -4.75
CA ASN A 10 4.76 17.79 -5.98
C ASN A 10 5.29 16.67 -6.90
N TYR A 11 5.34 15.43 -6.40
CA TYR A 11 5.92 14.28 -7.10
C TYR A 11 4.91 13.14 -7.32
N ARG A 12 3.62 13.35 -7.01
CA ARG A 12 2.55 12.36 -7.25
C ARG A 12 2.30 12.19 -8.75
N GLN A 13 1.63 11.09 -9.12
CA GLN A 13 1.24 10.75 -10.49
C GLN A 13 2.40 10.55 -11.49
N LYS A 14 3.64 10.44 -11.00
CA LYS A 14 4.85 10.16 -11.79
C LYS A 14 5.29 8.69 -11.74
N GLY A 15 4.46 7.80 -11.17
CA GLY A 15 4.78 6.37 -11.03
C GLY A 15 5.77 6.01 -9.91
N LEU A 16 6.29 7.00 -9.16
CA LEU A 16 7.30 6.79 -8.12
C LEU A 16 6.89 5.79 -7.05
N ALA A 17 5.65 5.89 -6.54
CA ALA A 17 5.12 4.95 -5.55
C ALA A 17 5.11 3.51 -6.07
N THR A 18 4.74 3.31 -7.34
CA THR A 18 4.73 1.98 -7.97
C THR A 18 6.14 1.40 -8.03
N ILE A 19 7.12 2.17 -8.51
CA ILE A 19 8.51 1.70 -8.65
C ILE A 19 9.10 1.35 -7.28
N ALA A 20 8.95 2.24 -6.31
CA ALA A 20 9.49 2.04 -4.97
C ALA A 20 8.85 0.81 -4.27
N CYS A 21 7.53 0.69 -4.33
CA CYS A 21 6.83 -0.43 -3.68
C CYS A 21 7.13 -1.76 -4.38
N ALA A 22 7.20 -1.79 -5.72
CA ALA A 22 7.56 -3.00 -6.46
C ALA A 22 8.95 -3.50 -6.06
N LYS A 23 9.93 -2.59 -5.93
CA LYS A 23 11.27 -2.98 -5.49
C LYS A 23 11.30 -3.48 -4.04
N LEU A 24 10.54 -2.83 -3.16
CA LEU A 24 10.42 -3.27 -1.76
C LEU A 24 9.80 -4.67 -1.66
N ILE A 25 8.71 -4.92 -2.39
CA ILE A 25 8.03 -6.22 -2.44
C ILE A 25 8.99 -7.31 -2.91
N GLU A 26 9.71 -7.07 -4.02
CA GLU A 26 10.71 -8.00 -4.53
C GLU A 26 11.78 -8.33 -3.48
N ILE A 27 12.31 -7.33 -2.76
CA ILE A 27 13.31 -7.54 -1.70
C ILE A 27 12.71 -8.38 -0.55
N CYS A 28 11.48 -8.09 -0.12
CA CYS A 28 10.82 -8.86 0.92
C CYS A 28 10.64 -10.32 0.52
N GLU A 29 10.18 -10.57 -0.71
CA GLU A 29 9.96 -11.91 -1.24
C GLU A 29 11.27 -12.69 -1.40
N MET A 30 12.33 -12.05 -1.88
CA MET A 30 13.68 -12.64 -1.95
C MET A 30 14.21 -13.07 -0.58
N GLN A 31 13.79 -12.40 0.49
CA GLN A 31 14.14 -12.74 1.87
C GLN A 31 13.18 -13.77 2.49
N GLY A 32 12.21 -14.29 1.73
CA GLY A 32 11.22 -15.26 2.18
C GLY A 32 10.02 -14.67 2.92
N TYR A 33 9.83 -13.35 2.88
CA TYR A 33 8.69 -12.70 3.51
C TYR A 33 7.52 -12.53 2.54
N SER A 34 6.33 -12.92 2.98
CA SER A 34 5.09 -12.50 2.31
C SER A 34 4.75 -11.06 2.66
N THR A 35 4.24 -10.31 1.69
CA THR A 35 3.79 -8.94 1.88
C THR A 35 2.27 -8.84 1.92
N TRP A 36 1.75 -7.83 2.59
CA TRP A 36 0.33 -7.50 2.61
C TRP A 36 0.17 -5.98 2.61
N TRP A 37 -1.02 -5.52 2.21
CA TRP A 37 -1.33 -4.10 2.04
C TRP A 37 -2.60 -3.76 2.80
N ASP A 38 -2.52 -2.78 3.70
CA ASP A 38 -3.68 -2.21 4.36
C ASP A 38 -3.98 -0.82 3.82
N CYS A 39 -5.25 -0.52 3.56
CA CYS A 39 -5.67 0.85 3.34
C CYS A 39 -7.16 1.04 3.57
N ALA A 40 -7.51 2.26 3.98
CA ALA A 40 -8.90 2.70 4.01
C ALA A 40 -9.52 2.56 2.60
N LYS A 41 -10.72 1.97 2.52
CA LYS A 41 -11.46 1.80 1.26
C LYS A 41 -11.66 3.11 0.49
N GLN A 42 -11.75 4.24 1.19
CA GLN A 42 -11.90 5.57 0.61
C GLN A 42 -10.58 6.11 0.02
N ASN A 43 -9.42 5.53 0.37
CA ASN A 43 -8.13 5.91 -0.19
C ASN A 43 -7.94 5.30 -1.58
N THR A 44 -8.66 5.86 -2.56
CA THR A 44 -8.65 5.38 -3.95
C THR A 44 -7.25 5.31 -4.56
N PRO A 45 -6.33 6.29 -4.34
CA PRO A 45 -4.95 6.16 -4.82
C PRO A 45 -4.22 4.92 -4.28
N SER A 46 -4.37 4.64 -2.98
CA SER A 46 -3.76 3.45 -2.35
C SER A 46 -4.37 2.16 -2.89
N VAL A 47 -5.70 2.08 -2.99
CA VAL A 47 -6.39 0.89 -3.55
C VAL A 47 -5.91 0.60 -4.98
N ARG A 48 -5.81 1.62 -5.83
CA ARG A 48 -5.32 1.47 -7.21
C ARG A 48 -3.86 1.02 -7.24
N LEU A 49 -3.03 1.54 -6.34
CA LEU A 49 -1.63 1.14 -6.24
C LEU A 49 -1.49 -0.33 -5.83
N ALA A 50 -2.24 -0.78 -4.81
CA ALA A 50 -2.24 -2.17 -4.37
C ALA A 50 -2.64 -3.12 -5.51
N LYS A 51 -3.72 -2.82 -6.24
CA LYS A 51 -4.14 -3.61 -7.41
C LYS A 51 -3.08 -3.66 -8.50
N LYS A 52 -2.43 -2.50 -8.78
CA LYS A 52 -1.37 -2.41 -9.78
C LYS A 52 -0.14 -3.25 -9.41
N LEU A 53 0.13 -3.44 -8.12
CA LEU A 53 1.21 -4.26 -7.59
C LEU A 53 0.86 -5.75 -7.48
N GLY A 54 -0.35 -6.16 -7.87
CA GLY A 54 -0.76 -7.57 -7.92
C GLY A 54 -1.48 -8.08 -6.68
N TYR A 55 -1.81 -7.23 -5.70
CA TYR A 55 -2.66 -7.65 -4.58
C TYR A 55 -4.10 -7.87 -5.05
N GLN A 56 -4.67 -9.02 -4.72
CA GLN A 56 -6.00 -9.46 -5.19
C GLN A 56 -6.94 -9.94 -4.07
N ASN A 57 -6.40 -10.38 -2.93
CA ASN A 57 -7.18 -10.90 -1.81
C ASN A 57 -7.63 -9.78 -0.87
N GLU A 58 -8.62 -9.01 -1.32
CA GLU A 58 -9.22 -7.93 -0.53
C GLU A 58 -10.08 -8.49 0.61
N LYS A 59 -9.78 -8.09 1.85
CA LYS A 59 -10.61 -8.36 3.02
C LYS A 59 -11.03 -7.04 3.65
N GLU A 60 -12.31 -6.71 3.50
CA GLU A 60 -12.86 -5.53 4.16
C GLU A 60 -13.15 -5.80 5.64
N TYR A 61 -12.78 -4.85 6.49
CA TYR A 61 -13.11 -4.87 7.91
C TYR A 61 -13.45 -3.46 8.38
N ARG A 62 -14.20 -3.36 9.48
CA ARG A 62 -14.56 -2.09 10.12
C ARG A 62 -13.71 -1.91 11.36
N TYR A 63 -13.18 -0.72 11.54
CA TYR A 63 -12.39 -0.33 12.69
C TYR A 63 -12.87 1.05 13.17
N ALA A 64 -12.91 1.23 14.49
CA ALA A 64 -13.27 2.50 15.11
C ALA A 64 -11.99 3.15 15.63
N TRP A 65 -11.84 4.45 15.38
CA TRP A 65 -10.80 5.26 16.01
C TRP A 65 -11.47 6.15 17.05
N TRP A 66 -10.83 6.27 18.20
CA TRP A 66 -11.14 7.31 19.17
C TRP A 66 -10.23 8.50 18.89
N GLU A 67 -10.82 9.67 18.66
CA GLU A 67 -10.06 10.91 18.75
C GLU A 67 -9.72 11.14 20.22
N LYS A 68 -8.43 11.33 20.53
CA LYS A 68 -8.07 11.94 21.81
C LYS A 68 -8.50 13.40 21.72
N GLY A 69 -9.60 13.73 22.41
CA GLY A 69 -10.00 15.10 22.68
C GLY A 69 -8.97 15.84 23.53
#